data_AF-A0A8S9BMM7-F1
#
_entry.id   AF-A0A8S9BMM7-F1
#
_cell.length_a   1.000
_cell.length_b   1.000
_cell.length_c   1.000
_cell.angle_alpha   90.00
_cell.angle_beta   90.00
_cell.angle_gamma   90.00
#
_symmetry.space_group_name_H-M   'P 1'
#
loop_
_entity.id
_entity.type
_entity.pdbx_description
1 polymer ?
#
loop_
_entity_poly.entity_id
_entity_poly.type
_entity_poly.pdbx_seq_one_letter_code
_entity_poly.pdbx_strand_id
1 'polypeptide(L)'
;MPSKTPHTNGDKPVENGVNGTKDVEMKDDAPAPLKGGKGKKVKDGEEEMTVVVPPSKGSKLSAPPPKDTDGDVAMDGPEELNGEDAGAVQIDPVAKAVADIKSNFPLLERAVTLFDARFSLRALRSISSIRKRLTPDILAQVIAETYPSTSPAAKSLLVAIDRENVSFTKPASSEMEIDTEIKGKPAKKEQKDIIPEVDIFLGILIQIYYLDNKINQKGSVFSAHLAERIHSLNRRTLDSLSARVYFYWSLFCEQMAPLPPSPSSPVVSIRPALLAALRTAVLRMDVDTQSMVIVLLLRNYLSTSHIAQADLLVSHTRFPENASNNQVARYLYYLGRIRAIQLRYTEAHEHLTAATRKAPSSPSAAGFAQTATKLLLVVELLMGDIPDRATFRLASMERTLQPYLLLVQAVRVGMLEEFENAIKQHSETFRRDGTYTLILRLRQNVIKTGIRMMSLSYSRISLRDICIRLKLESEESAEYIVAKAIRDGVIEASLDRERGFMKSKEVGDVYATREPGEAFHDRIRACLSLHDESVMAMRFPMNQHRLELKNAQEAREREREMAKEIQDGDLDEDDLGGEFEGM
;
A
#
# COMPACT_ATOMS: atom_id res chain seq x y z
N MET A 1 -62.88 20.86 -24.94
CA MET A 1 -63.10 20.36 -26.32
C MET A 1 -62.44 21.33 -27.30
N PRO A 2 -62.09 20.90 -28.54
CA PRO A 2 -62.12 19.53 -29.09
C PRO A 2 -60.72 18.88 -29.03
N SER A 3 -60.50 17.65 -28.54
CA SER A 3 -60.93 16.33 -29.09
C SER A 3 -60.43 16.09 -30.53
N LYS A 4 -59.72 15.00 -30.85
CA LYS A 4 -60.11 13.61 -30.56
C LYS A 4 -58.92 12.63 -30.34
N THR A 5 -58.98 11.93 -29.21
CA THR A 5 -58.75 10.47 -28.99
C THR A 5 -57.53 9.73 -29.55
N PRO A 6 -56.68 9.11 -28.70
CA PRO A 6 -55.92 7.92 -29.06
C PRO A 6 -56.81 6.67 -29.00
N HIS A 7 -56.59 5.70 -29.90
CA HIS A 7 -57.32 4.43 -29.91
C HIS A 7 -56.70 3.40 -28.96
N THR A 8 -57.56 2.67 -28.26
CA THR A 8 -57.21 1.60 -27.32
C THR A 8 -57.43 0.20 -27.91
N ASN A 9 -56.74 -0.76 -27.28
CA ASN A 9 -56.96 -2.22 -27.29
C ASN A 9 -56.56 -3.02 -28.54
N GLY A 10 -55.84 -4.10 -28.26
CA GLY A 10 -55.35 -5.10 -29.20
C GLY A 10 -54.61 -6.21 -28.45
N ASP A 11 -55.29 -6.85 -27.49
CA ASP A 11 -54.77 -8.02 -26.78
C ASP A 11 -54.35 -9.12 -27.77
N LYS A 12 -53.09 -9.56 -27.68
CA LYS A 12 -52.67 -10.89 -28.13
C LYS A 12 -51.62 -11.46 -27.15
N PRO A 13 -51.86 -12.65 -26.57
CA PRO A 13 -50.87 -13.29 -25.72
C PRO A 13 -49.72 -13.84 -26.57
N VAL A 14 -48.51 -13.82 -26.04
CA VAL A 14 -47.36 -14.51 -26.64
C VAL A 14 -47.43 -15.98 -26.20
N GLU A 15 -47.73 -16.87 -27.14
CA GLU A 15 -47.79 -18.31 -26.87
C GLU A 15 -46.39 -18.87 -26.55
N ASN A 16 -46.24 -19.47 -25.37
CA ASN A 16 -45.09 -20.32 -25.06
C ASN A 16 -45.22 -21.62 -25.86
N GLY A 17 -44.53 -21.68 -27.00
CA GLY A 17 -44.44 -22.88 -27.84
C GLY A 17 -43.71 -24.03 -27.12
N VAL A 18 -44.49 -24.96 -26.57
CA VAL A 18 -44.02 -26.25 -26.04
C VAL A 18 -43.31 -27.02 -27.15
N ASN A 19 -42.08 -27.48 -26.90
CA ASN A 19 -41.36 -28.31 -27.86
C ASN A 19 -40.76 -29.55 -27.20
N GLY A 20 -41.43 -30.69 -27.41
CA GLY A 20 -40.84 -32.03 -27.54
C GLY A 20 -39.99 -32.57 -26.38
N THR A 21 -40.62 -33.31 -25.47
CA THR A 21 -39.94 -34.37 -24.71
C THR A 21 -39.36 -35.42 -25.65
N LYS A 22 -38.05 -35.69 -25.53
CA LYS A 22 -37.43 -36.94 -25.98
C LYS A 22 -36.48 -37.43 -24.90
N ASP A 23 -36.95 -38.39 -24.14
CA ASP A 23 -36.17 -39.12 -23.15
C ASP A 23 -35.05 -39.91 -23.85
N VAL A 24 -33.85 -39.82 -23.30
CA VAL A 24 -32.74 -40.72 -23.62
C VAL A 24 -32.35 -41.40 -22.33
N GLU A 25 -32.86 -42.61 -22.13
CA GLU A 25 -32.48 -43.46 -21.01
C GLU A 25 -30.98 -43.78 -21.08
N MET A 26 -30.23 -43.43 -20.03
CA MET A 26 -28.93 -44.05 -19.77
C MET A 26 -29.10 -45.08 -18.66
N LYS A 27 -28.84 -46.34 -18.99
CA LYS A 27 -28.88 -47.45 -18.04
C LYS A 27 -27.65 -47.44 -17.14
N ASP A 28 -27.89 -47.55 -15.83
CA ASP A 28 -26.93 -48.14 -14.90
C ASP A 28 -26.75 -49.63 -15.21
N ASP A 29 -25.51 -50.11 -15.27
CA ASP A 29 -25.20 -51.52 -15.06
C ASP A 29 -23.76 -51.67 -14.54
N ALA A 30 -23.63 -52.11 -13.30
CA ALA A 30 -22.34 -52.41 -12.65
C ALA A 30 -21.96 -53.90 -12.85
N PRO A 31 -20.70 -54.23 -13.19
CA PRO A 31 -20.29 -55.63 -13.31
C PRO A 31 -19.80 -56.21 -11.98
N ALA A 32 -20.39 -57.33 -11.56
CA ALA A 32 -19.89 -58.19 -10.48
C ALA A 32 -18.91 -59.27 -11.01
N PRO A 33 -18.01 -59.85 -10.18
CA PRO A 33 -16.87 -60.62 -10.65
C PRO A 33 -17.01 -62.16 -10.54
N LEU A 34 -16.21 -62.91 -11.33
CA LEU A 34 -15.35 -64.08 -10.94
C LEU A 34 -15.23 -65.22 -11.98
N LYS A 35 -14.01 -65.83 -12.03
CA LYS A 35 -13.60 -67.12 -12.65
C LYS A 35 -13.66 -67.20 -14.19
N GLY A 36 -12.72 -67.82 -14.91
CA GLY A 36 -11.43 -68.45 -14.55
C GLY A 36 -11.04 -69.57 -15.54
N GLY A 37 -9.91 -69.46 -16.26
CA GLY A 37 -9.53 -70.44 -17.30
C GLY A 37 -8.07 -70.34 -17.78
N LYS A 38 -7.31 -71.44 -17.65
CA LYS A 38 -5.84 -71.60 -17.74
C LYS A 38 -5.19 -71.35 -19.12
N GLY A 39 -3.94 -70.82 -19.14
CA GLY A 39 -3.00 -70.82 -20.29
C GLY A 39 -1.56 -70.42 -19.88
N LYS A 40 -0.50 -71.10 -20.34
CA LYS A 40 0.83 -71.19 -19.67
C LYS A 40 1.95 -71.59 -20.66
N LYS A 41 3.23 -71.15 -20.60
CA LYS A 41 3.99 -70.13 -19.82
C LYS A 41 4.94 -69.39 -20.80
N VAL A 42 5.86 -68.57 -20.27
CA VAL A 42 7.27 -68.27 -20.66
C VAL A 42 7.46 -66.75 -20.46
N LYS A 43 8.00 -66.22 -19.35
CA LYS A 43 9.28 -66.42 -18.62
C LYS A 43 10.31 -65.35 -18.99
N ASP A 44 10.89 -64.52 -18.12
CA ASP A 44 10.65 -63.95 -16.76
C ASP A 44 11.55 -62.66 -16.75
N GLY A 45 11.46 -61.62 -15.91
CA GLY A 45 10.66 -61.30 -14.72
C GLY A 45 11.42 -60.27 -13.84
N GLU A 46 10.70 -59.45 -13.05
CA GLU A 46 11.17 -58.62 -11.91
C GLU A 46 12.03 -57.36 -12.23
N GLU A 47 11.93 -56.21 -11.54
CA GLU A 47 11.49 -55.91 -10.16
C GLU A 47 10.61 -54.63 -10.05
N GLU A 48 9.61 -54.60 -9.14
CA GLU A 48 8.96 -53.37 -8.64
C GLU A 48 9.32 -53.16 -7.15
N MET A 49 9.86 -51.99 -6.80
CA MET A 49 10.12 -51.62 -5.39
C MET A 49 8.94 -50.87 -4.77
N THR A 50 8.31 -51.49 -3.77
CA THR A 50 7.20 -50.91 -2.98
C THR A 50 7.67 -49.85 -1.98
N VAL A 51 7.05 -48.66 -2.01
CA VAL A 51 7.27 -47.59 -1.04
C VAL A 51 6.62 -47.95 0.31
N VAL A 52 7.44 -48.10 1.35
CA VAL A 52 6.98 -48.38 2.72
C VAL A 52 6.71 -47.09 3.49
N VAL A 53 5.48 -46.91 3.96
CA VAL A 53 5.07 -45.81 4.83
C VAL A 53 5.39 -46.14 6.31
N PRO A 54 6.14 -45.30 7.05
CA PRO A 54 6.36 -45.51 8.49
C PRO A 54 5.13 -45.14 9.34
N PRO A 55 4.85 -45.86 10.45
CA PRO A 55 3.68 -45.62 11.29
C PRO A 55 3.85 -44.47 12.29
N SER A 56 2.72 -43.89 12.70
CA SER A 56 2.65 -42.84 13.73
C SER A 56 2.89 -43.37 15.15
N LYS A 57 3.62 -42.61 15.97
CA LYS A 57 3.69 -42.78 17.43
C LYS A 57 3.52 -41.42 18.13
N GLY A 58 2.80 -41.45 19.26
CA GLY A 58 2.26 -40.27 19.92
C GLY A 58 3.22 -39.48 20.81
N SER A 59 2.67 -38.42 21.39
CA SER A 59 3.35 -37.41 22.20
C SER A 59 3.94 -37.93 23.52
N LYS A 60 5.17 -37.52 23.81
CA LYS A 60 5.68 -37.30 25.19
C LYS A 60 6.58 -36.07 25.21
N LEU A 61 6.46 -35.28 26.27
CA LEU A 61 7.22 -34.06 26.53
C LEU A 61 8.55 -34.34 27.27
N SER A 62 9.46 -33.36 27.18
CA SER A 62 10.53 -33.00 28.15
C SER A 62 11.64 -34.02 28.50
N ALA A 63 12.81 -33.84 27.87
CA ALA A 63 14.16 -33.83 28.49
C ALA A 63 15.21 -33.35 27.43
N PRO A 64 16.34 -32.71 27.81
CA PRO A 64 17.23 -32.00 26.88
C PRO A 64 18.32 -32.88 26.22
N PRO A 65 18.90 -32.45 25.08
CA PRO A 65 19.99 -33.17 24.41
C PRO A 65 21.37 -32.92 25.05
N PRO A 66 22.32 -33.87 24.95
CA PRO A 66 23.70 -33.71 25.40
C PRO A 66 24.56 -32.88 24.43
N LYS A 67 25.71 -32.39 24.93
CA LYS A 67 26.73 -31.64 24.17
C LYS A 67 27.71 -32.58 23.47
N ASP A 68 28.25 -32.11 22.34
CA ASP A 68 29.64 -32.25 21.86
C ASP A 68 29.84 -31.12 20.81
N THR A 69 30.59 -30.04 21.10
CA THR A 69 31.98 -29.76 20.64
C THR A 69 32.12 -29.81 19.10
N ASP A 70 32.22 -28.70 18.35
CA ASP A 70 33.23 -27.65 18.48
C ASP A 70 32.85 -26.32 17.78
N GLY A 71 33.42 -25.21 18.28
CA GLY A 71 33.83 -24.06 17.46
C GLY A 71 32.77 -23.04 17.01
N ASP A 72 32.20 -22.25 17.93
CA ASP A 72 31.63 -20.93 17.56
C ASP A 72 31.98 -19.87 18.62
N VAL A 73 32.32 -18.66 18.17
CA VAL A 73 32.95 -17.62 19.00
C VAL A 73 31.89 -16.66 19.56
N ALA A 74 31.71 -16.67 20.88
CA ALA A 74 30.72 -15.83 21.56
C ALA A 74 31.10 -14.34 21.52
N MET A 75 30.17 -13.51 21.05
CA MET A 75 30.17 -12.06 21.29
C MET A 75 29.30 -11.77 22.52
N ASP A 76 29.94 -11.39 23.62
CA ASP A 76 29.26 -11.04 24.87
C ASP A 76 28.72 -9.60 24.84
N GLY A 77 27.64 -9.35 25.59
CA GLY A 77 26.99 -8.05 25.69
C GLY A 77 27.61 -7.17 26.79
N PRO A 78 27.69 -5.83 26.63
CA PRO A 78 28.33 -4.97 27.61
C PRO A 78 27.37 -4.50 28.71
N GLU A 79 27.63 -4.88 29.96
CA GLU A 79 27.18 -4.11 31.14
C GLU A 79 28.36 -3.77 32.07
N GLU A 80 28.53 -2.45 32.27
CA GLU A 80 29.18 -1.73 33.37
C GLU A 80 30.51 -2.23 33.98
N LEU A 81 31.60 -1.57 33.57
CA LEU A 81 32.70 -1.20 34.48
C LEU A 81 33.08 0.28 34.28
N ASN A 82 32.98 1.07 35.36
CA ASN A 82 33.58 2.41 35.42
C ASN A 82 35.08 2.30 35.72
N GLY A 83 35.90 2.95 34.90
CA GLY A 83 37.36 3.02 35.08
C GLY A 83 38.01 3.62 33.84
N GLU A 84 38.58 4.82 33.98
CA GLU A 84 39.12 5.62 32.88
C GLU A 84 40.40 5.01 32.30
N ASP A 85 40.46 4.80 30.97
CA ASP A 85 41.65 5.20 30.21
C ASP A 85 41.35 5.43 28.70
N ALA A 86 42.17 6.25 28.04
CA ALA A 86 41.86 6.84 26.74
C ALA A 86 42.22 5.96 25.52
N GLY A 87 41.40 5.99 24.46
CA GLY A 87 41.79 5.33 23.19
C GLY A 87 40.76 5.17 22.06
N ALA A 88 39.47 5.47 22.28
CA ALA A 88 38.45 5.32 21.22
C ALA A 88 38.28 6.60 20.38
N VAL A 89 38.71 6.57 19.12
CA VAL A 89 38.55 7.68 18.17
C VAL A 89 37.06 7.97 17.93
N GLN A 90 36.60 9.14 18.36
CA GLN A 90 35.29 9.65 17.97
C GLN A 90 35.31 10.02 16.48
N ILE A 91 34.75 9.16 15.63
CA ILE A 91 34.50 9.52 14.23
C ILE A 91 33.38 10.55 14.20
N ASP A 92 33.69 11.76 13.74
CA ASP A 92 32.76 12.89 13.75
C ASP A 92 31.40 12.53 13.14
N PRO A 93 30.29 12.98 13.77
CA PRO A 93 28.94 12.74 13.23
C PRO A 93 28.76 13.39 11.84
N VAL A 94 29.53 14.43 11.55
CA VAL A 94 29.67 15.13 10.26
C VAL A 94 30.32 14.21 9.22
N ALA A 95 31.53 13.71 9.50
CA ALA A 95 32.26 12.82 8.58
C ALA A 95 31.48 11.53 8.28
N LYS A 96 30.82 10.96 9.30
CA LYS A 96 29.95 9.79 9.13
C LYS A 96 28.74 10.07 8.23
N ALA A 97 28.11 11.24 8.35
CA ALA A 97 27.01 11.63 7.46
C ALA A 97 27.47 11.86 6.01
N VAL A 98 28.66 12.45 5.80
CA VAL A 98 29.28 12.59 4.47
C VAL A 98 29.57 11.21 3.85
N ALA A 99 30.13 10.28 4.62
CA ALA A 99 30.38 8.90 4.19
C ALA A 99 29.07 8.14 3.86
N ASP A 100 28.05 8.26 4.72
CA ASP A 100 26.72 7.67 4.50
C ASP A 100 26.10 8.20 3.20
N ILE A 101 26.18 9.51 2.92
CA ILE A 101 25.70 10.10 1.66
C ILE A 101 26.50 9.56 0.46
N LYS A 102 27.84 9.57 0.52
CA LYS A 102 28.72 9.05 -0.52
C LYS A 102 28.46 7.57 -0.84
N SER A 103 28.10 6.76 0.15
CA SER A 103 27.75 5.34 -0.05
C SER A 103 26.53 5.12 -0.94
N ASN A 104 25.65 6.12 -1.11
CA ASN A 104 24.48 6.03 -1.98
C ASN A 104 24.82 6.31 -3.46
N PHE A 105 25.89 7.07 -3.76
CA PHE A 105 26.27 7.35 -5.15
C PHE A 105 26.60 6.10 -5.99
N PRO A 106 27.41 5.12 -5.53
CA PRO A 106 27.62 3.89 -6.28
C PRO A 106 26.36 3.01 -6.37
N LEU A 107 25.38 3.18 -5.46
CA LEU A 107 24.07 2.54 -5.60
C LEU A 107 23.24 3.19 -6.71
N LEU A 108 23.36 4.51 -6.92
CA LEU A 108 22.72 5.22 -8.04
C LEU A 108 23.44 4.94 -9.37
N GLU A 109 24.77 4.89 -9.40
CA GLU A 109 25.55 4.43 -10.57
C GLU A 109 25.12 3.00 -10.98
N ARG A 110 24.98 2.09 -10.01
CA ARG A 110 24.45 0.72 -10.23
C ARG A 110 22.97 0.69 -10.65
N ALA A 111 22.14 1.61 -10.15
CA ALA A 111 20.74 1.72 -10.56
C ALA A 111 20.62 2.10 -12.05
N VAL A 112 21.52 2.96 -12.55
CA VAL A 112 21.55 3.38 -13.96
C VAL A 112 22.09 2.28 -14.85
N THR A 113 23.21 1.65 -14.49
CA THR A 113 23.81 0.57 -15.30
C THR A 113 22.94 -0.69 -15.39
N LEU A 114 22.25 -1.06 -14.31
CA LEU A 114 21.35 -2.22 -14.26
C LEU A 114 19.88 -1.89 -14.58
N PHE A 115 19.54 -0.61 -14.81
CA PHE A 115 18.17 -0.10 -14.98
C PHE A 115 17.18 -0.55 -13.88
N ASP A 116 17.67 -0.78 -12.65
CA ASP A 116 16.89 -1.37 -11.55
C ASP A 116 16.58 -0.35 -10.44
N ALA A 117 15.31 0.05 -10.36
CA ALA A 117 14.76 0.96 -9.35
C ALA A 117 14.87 0.44 -7.90
N ARG A 118 15.20 -0.85 -7.66
CA ARG A 118 15.44 -1.36 -6.30
C ARG A 118 16.63 -0.69 -5.63
N PHE A 119 17.67 -0.31 -6.39
CA PHE A 119 18.85 0.37 -5.86
C PHE A 119 18.56 1.85 -5.53
N SER A 120 17.81 2.57 -6.37
CA SER A 120 17.35 3.93 -6.04
C SER A 120 16.40 3.93 -4.83
N LEU A 121 15.49 2.95 -4.74
CA LEU A 121 14.62 2.77 -3.57
C LEU A 121 15.40 2.45 -2.28
N ARG A 122 16.56 1.77 -2.36
CA ARG A 122 17.46 1.56 -1.20
C ARG A 122 18.10 2.88 -0.75
N ALA A 123 18.63 3.67 -1.68
CA ALA A 123 19.14 5.01 -1.39
C ALA A 123 18.04 5.94 -0.81
N LEU A 124 16.80 5.85 -1.29
CA LEU A 124 15.67 6.62 -0.74
C LEU A 124 15.25 6.17 0.68
N ARG A 125 15.65 4.98 1.16
CA ARG A 125 15.39 4.54 2.55
C ARG A 125 16.43 5.08 3.52
N SER A 126 17.71 5.15 3.14
CA SER A 126 18.80 5.66 3.99
C SER A 126 18.61 7.13 4.37
N ILE A 127 17.94 7.91 3.52
CA ILE A 127 17.46 9.29 3.78
C ILE A 127 16.84 9.45 5.19
N SER A 128 16.07 8.49 5.67
CA SER A 128 15.42 8.57 6.99
C SER A 128 16.42 8.64 8.17
N SER A 129 17.59 8.03 8.01
CA SER A 129 18.70 8.07 8.97
C SER A 129 19.55 9.33 8.78
N ILE A 130 19.78 9.72 7.52
CA ILE A 130 20.56 10.91 7.14
C ILE A 130 19.87 12.19 7.62
N ARG A 131 18.53 12.28 7.53
CA ARG A 131 17.73 13.44 7.97
C ARG A 131 18.04 13.90 9.40
N LYS A 132 18.30 12.97 10.32
CA LYS A 132 18.62 13.30 11.72
C LYS A 132 19.99 13.97 11.92
N ARG A 133 20.86 13.95 10.91
CA ARG A 133 22.25 14.42 10.96
C ARG A 133 22.53 15.52 9.93
N LEU A 134 21.50 16.02 9.25
CA LEU A 134 21.64 16.91 8.09
C LEU A 134 21.90 18.35 8.55
N THR A 135 23.11 18.88 8.30
CA THR A 135 23.44 20.31 8.48
C THR A 135 23.75 20.95 7.12
N PRO A 136 23.58 22.29 6.97
CA PRO A 136 23.89 22.95 5.70
C PRO A 136 25.37 22.84 5.35
N ASP A 137 26.25 22.80 6.35
CA ASP A 137 27.69 22.58 6.24
C ASP A 137 28.00 21.22 5.58
N ILE A 138 27.33 20.14 6.01
CA ILE A 138 27.48 18.80 5.42
C ILE A 138 27.00 18.79 3.97
N LEU A 139 25.86 19.41 3.67
CA LEU A 139 25.35 19.50 2.29
C LEU A 139 26.32 20.27 1.39
N ALA A 140 26.84 21.40 1.84
CA ALA A 140 27.79 22.21 1.09
C ALA A 140 29.15 21.49 0.91
N GLN A 141 29.63 20.76 1.93
CA GLN A 141 30.83 19.92 1.82
C GLN A 141 30.63 18.78 0.81
N VAL A 142 29.51 18.05 0.88
CA VAL A 142 29.20 16.99 -0.10
C VAL A 142 29.16 17.57 -1.52
N ILE A 143 28.48 18.70 -1.73
CA ILE A 143 28.40 19.35 -3.04
C ILE A 143 29.80 19.79 -3.54
N ALA A 144 30.62 20.40 -2.68
CA ALA A 144 31.99 20.81 -3.04
C ALA A 144 32.91 19.61 -3.36
N GLU A 145 32.65 18.45 -2.76
CA GLU A 145 33.41 17.20 -2.99
C GLU A 145 32.87 16.36 -4.17
N THR A 146 31.59 16.48 -4.53
CA THR A 146 30.99 15.72 -5.66
C THR A 146 31.07 16.44 -7.00
N TYR A 147 31.09 17.78 -7.02
CA TYR A 147 31.04 18.55 -8.27
C TYR A 147 32.39 19.15 -8.66
N PRO A 148 32.88 18.95 -9.90
CA PRO A 148 33.83 19.86 -10.52
C PRO A 148 33.26 21.28 -10.56
N SER A 149 34.13 22.29 -10.46
CA SER A 149 33.78 23.69 -10.17
C SER A 149 32.92 24.43 -11.21
N THR A 150 32.46 23.73 -12.25
CA THR A 150 31.83 24.28 -13.44
C THR A 150 30.34 23.90 -13.59
N SER A 151 29.81 22.96 -12.79
CA SER A 151 28.43 22.48 -12.98
C SER A 151 27.38 23.57 -12.64
N PRO A 152 26.45 23.91 -13.55
CA PRO A 152 25.36 24.84 -13.27
C PRO A 152 24.34 24.25 -12.28
N ALA A 153 24.27 22.92 -12.15
CA ALA A 153 23.45 22.25 -11.14
C ALA A 153 23.96 22.57 -9.74
N ALA A 154 25.27 22.42 -9.50
CA ALA A 154 25.89 22.76 -8.23
C ALA A 154 25.61 24.22 -7.85
N LYS A 155 25.67 25.15 -8.81
CA LYS A 155 25.36 26.56 -8.57
C LYS A 155 23.91 26.79 -8.15
N SER A 156 22.92 26.16 -8.78
CA SER A 156 21.52 26.29 -8.35
C SER A 156 21.23 25.60 -7.01
N LEU A 157 21.96 24.53 -6.68
CA LEU A 157 21.89 23.83 -5.39
C LEU A 157 22.57 24.63 -4.25
N LEU A 158 23.69 25.32 -4.52
CA LEU A 158 24.40 26.18 -3.56
C LEU A 158 23.64 27.50 -3.28
N VAL A 159 23.08 28.12 -4.32
CA VAL A 159 22.18 29.29 -4.17
C VAL A 159 20.95 28.92 -3.33
N ALA A 160 20.44 27.68 -3.43
CA ALA A 160 19.35 27.21 -2.57
C ALA A 160 19.76 27.06 -1.09
N ILE A 161 21.02 26.71 -0.78
CA ILE A 161 21.46 26.47 0.61
C ILE A 161 21.76 27.78 1.38
N ASP A 162 21.61 28.94 0.75
CA ASP A 162 22.02 30.26 1.28
C ASP A 162 23.51 30.28 1.72
N ARG A 163 24.36 29.47 1.07
CA ARG A 163 25.82 29.43 1.27
C ARG A 163 26.56 29.39 -0.07
N GLU A 164 26.72 30.56 -0.67
CA GLU A 164 27.49 30.74 -1.91
C GLU A 164 29.01 30.55 -1.72
N ASN A 165 29.50 30.54 -0.47
CA ASN A 165 30.92 30.61 -0.11
C ASN A 165 31.48 29.36 0.60
N VAL A 166 31.10 28.15 0.16
CA VAL A 166 32.02 27.01 0.31
C VAL A 166 32.81 26.89 -1.00
N SER A 167 33.95 27.57 -1.02
CA SER A 167 34.92 27.46 -2.11
C SER A 167 35.42 26.01 -2.23
N PHE A 168 35.99 25.66 -3.39
CA PHE A 168 36.48 24.31 -3.72
C PHE A 168 37.78 23.95 -2.99
N THR A 169 37.84 24.22 -1.69
CA THR A 169 38.92 23.75 -0.82
C THR A 169 38.61 22.31 -0.41
N LYS A 170 39.31 21.36 -1.05
CA LYS A 170 39.59 20.08 -0.39
C LYS A 170 40.01 20.38 1.07
N PRO A 171 39.46 19.70 2.08
CA PRO A 171 40.12 19.69 3.37
C PRO A 171 41.49 19.03 3.16
N ALA A 172 42.56 19.83 3.24
CA ALA A 172 43.91 19.32 3.27
C ALA A 172 44.14 18.69 4.66
N SER A 173 43.70 17.45 4.84
CA SER A 173 44.12 16.62 5.95
C SER A 173 45.63 16.39 5.82
N SER A 174 46.40 17.05 6.67
CA SER A 174 47.85 16.92 6.76
C SER A 174 48.22 15.57 7.38
N GLU A 175 48.02 14.49 6.63
CA GLU A 175 48.71 13.22 6.87
C GLU A 175 50.03 13.25 6.10
N MET A 176 51.12 12.82 6.76
CA MET A 176 52.48 13.05 6.29
C MET A 176 52.78 12.24 5.03
N GLU A 177 52.96 12.90 3.89
CA GLU A 177 53.57 12.29 2.72
C GLU A 177 55.07 12.05 3.01
N ILE A 178 55.45 10.77 3.10
CA ILE A 178 56.85 10.35 3.07
C ILE A 178 57.27 10.27 1.61
N ASP A 179 58.30 11.04 1.23
CA ASP A 179 58.85 11.07 -0.12
C ASP A 179 59.28 9.67 -0.59
N THR A 180 58.68 9.19 -1.67
CA THR A 180 59.28 8.20 -2.57
C THR A 180 59.11 8.65 -4.01
N GLU A 181 60.17 9.24 -4.59
CA GLU A 181 60.18 9.67 -5.99
C GLU A 181 60.05 8.47 -6.95
N ILE A 182 58.99 8.45 -7.77
CA ILE A 182 59.02 7.76 -9.08
C ILE A 182 58.45 8.70 -10.14
N LYS A 183 59.27 9.07 -11.13
CA LYS A 183 58.88 9.91 -12.26
C LYS A 183 57.92 9.17 -13.19
N GLY A 184 56.68 9.65 -13.28
CA GLY A 184 55.67 9.21 -14.24
C GLY A 184 54.86 10.38 -14.80
N LYS A 185 54.52 10.34 -16.09
CA LYS A 185 53.79 11.43 -16.80
C LYS A 185 52.37 11.62 -16.24
N PRO A 186 51.78 12.82 -16.34
CA PRO A 186 50.42 13.06 -15.85
C PRO A 186 49.38 12.33 -16.71
N ALA A 187 48.87 11.21 -16.21
CA ALA A 187 47.64 10.64 -16.73
C ALA A 187 46.51 11.66 -16.53
N LYS A 188 45.79 11.99 -17.61
CA LYS A 188 44.56 12.80 -17.52
C LYS A 188 43.58 12.03 -16.63
N LYS A 189 43.27 12.57 -15.44
CA LYS A 189 42.08 12.11 -14.70
C LYS A 189 40.87 12.42 -15.55
N GLU A 190 40.24 11.37 -16.06
CA GLU A 190 38.93 11.49 -16.69
C GLU A 190 37.97 12.17 -15.72
N GLN A 191 37.29 13.19 -16.22
CA GLN A 191 36.23 13.84 -15.47
C GLN A 191 35.08 12.84 -15.42
N LYS A 192 34.83 12.21 -14.27
CA LYS A 192 33.63 11.40 -14.07
C LYS A 192 32.41 12.26 -14.41
N ASP A 193 31.78 12.01 -15.55
CA ASP A 193 30.55 12.69 -15.95
C ASP A 193 29.48 12.41 -14.90
N ILE A 194 28.97 13.48 -14.27
CA ILE A 194 28.05 13.36 -13.16
C ILE A 194 26.70 12.90 -13.68
N ILE A 195 26.26 11.77 -13.14
CA ILE A 195 24.96 11.18 -13.43
C ILE A 195 23.84 12.12 -12.88
N PRO A 196 22.89 12.59 -13.71
CA PRO A 196 21.79 13.49 -13.29
C PRO A 196 20.91 12.98 -12.14
N GLU A 197 20.88 11.67 -11.93
CA GLU A 197 20.26 10.97 -10.81
C GLU A 197 20.86 11.44 -9.46
N VAL A 198 22.16 11.78 -9.43
CA VAL A 198 22.85 12.33 -8.26
C VAL A 198 22.41 13.78 -7.99
N ASP A 199 22.28 14.62 -9.03
CA ASP A 199 21.72 15.98 -8.89
C ASP A 199 20.34 15.96 -8.23
N ILE A 200 19.47 15.05 -8.68
CA ILE A 200 18.10 14.97 -8.19
C ILE A 200 18.05 14.36 -6.79
N PHE A 201 18.91 13.39 -6.46
CA PHE A 201 19.04 12.88 -5.09
C PHE A 201 19.53 13.97 -4.11
N LEU A 202 20.53 14.77 -4.48
CA LEU A 202 20.96 15.93 -3.69
C LEU A 202 19.85 16.99 -3.58
N GLY A 203 19.12 17.25 -4.66
CA GLY A 203 17.93 18.10 -4.66
C GLY A 203 16.86 17.63 -3.67
N ILE A 204 16.61 16.32 -3.56
CA ILE A 204 15.69 15.74 -2.56
C ILE A 204 16.20 15.97 -1.13
N LEU A 205 17.51 15.84 -0.88
CA LEU A 205 18.08 16.14 0.45
C LEU A 205 17.90 17.62 0.83
N ILE A 206 18.05 18.54 -0.13
CA ILE A 206 17.79 19.98 0.07
C ILE A 206 16.30 20.25 0.31
N GLN A 207 15.38 19.56 -0.38
CA GLN A 207 13.96 19.62 -0.06
C GLN A 207 13.67 19.18 1.38
N ILE A 208 14.35 18.14 1.87
CA ILE A 208 14.17 17.67 3.25
C ILE A 208 14.73 18.70 4.26
N TYR A 209 15.89 19.30 3.98
CA TYR A 209 16.46 20.38 4.78
C TYR A 209 15.50 21.58 4.93
N TYR A 210 14.93 22.07 3.82
CA TYR A 210 13.95 23.15 3.86
C TYR A 210 12.68 22.80 4.63
N LEU A 211 12.24 21.55 4.57
CA LEU A 211 11.07 21.05 5.30
C LEU A 211 11.32 21.06 6.82
N ASP A 212 12.51 20.65 7.26
CA ASP A 212 12.90 20.66 8.67
C ASP A 212 13.06 22.09 9.21
N ASN A 213 13.61 23.01 8.40
CA ASN A 213 13.71 24.43 8.72
C ASN A 213 12.42 25.25 8.50
N LYS A 214 11.35 24.63 7.97
CA LYS A 214 10.05 25.26 7.66
C LYS A 214 10.12 26.45 6.68
N ILE A 215 11.15 26.53 5.83
CA ILE A 215 11.32 27.61 4.84
C ILE A 215 10.53 27.28 3.55
N ASN A 216 9.20 27.27 3.69
CA ASN A 216 8.31 26.69 2.68
C ASN A 216 8.23 27.50 1.37
N GLN A 217 8.49 28.81 1.44
CA GLN A 217 8.53 29.68 0.26
C GLN A 217 9.71 29.34 -0.68
N LYS A 218 10.95 29.31 -0.16
CA LYS A 218 12.13 28.92 -0.95
C LYS A 218 12.02 27.46 -1.42
N GLY A 219 11.54 26.56 -0.55
CA GLY A 219 11.33 25.15 -0.88
C GLY A 219 10.35 24.91 -2.04
N SER A 220 9.26 25.68 -2.15
CA SER A 220 8.30 25.54 -3.25
C SER A 220 8.85 26.03 -4.60
N VAL A 221 9.56 27.17 -4.62
CA VAL A 221 10.21 27.72 -5.81
C VAL A 221 11.31 26.77 -6.29
N PHE A 222 12.16 26.29 -5.37
CA PHE A 222 13.19 25.29 -5.67
C PHE A 222 12.59 23.99 -6.23
N SER A 223 11.47 23.52 -5.67
CA SER A 223 10.78 22.32 -6.14
C SER A 223 10.17 22.48 -7.54
N ALA A 224 9.71 23.67 -7.91
CA ALA A 224 9.25 23.97 -9.28
C ALA A 224 10.41 23.91 -10.29
N HIS A 225 11.55 24.53 -9.99
CA HIS A 225 12.75 24.46 -10.82
C HIS A 225 13.27 23.01 -10.95
N LEU A 226 13.23 22.24 -9.87
CA LEU A 226 13.62 20.82 -9.89
C LEU A 226 12.66 19.98 -10.76
N ALA A 227 11.35 20.27 -10.71
CA ALA A 227 10.37 19.65 -11.59
C ALA A 227 10.62 20.00 -13.07
N GLU A 228 10.89 21.26 -13.42
CA GLU A 228 11.24 21.66 -14.79
C GLU A 228 12.52 20.95 -15.28
N ARG A 229 13.54 20.83 -14.44
CA ARG A 229 14.78 20.08 -14.74
C ARG A 229 14.54 18.58 -14.95
N ILE A 230 13.59 17.98 -14.24
CA ILE A 230 13.17 16.58 -14.49
C ILE A 230 12.51 16.43 -15.87
N HIS A 231 11.65 17.38 -16.27
CA HIS A 231 11.00 17.33 -17.58
C HIS A 231 12.01 17.46 -18.74
N SER A 232 13.08 18.26 -18.58
CA SER A 232 14.11 18.42 -19.61
C SER A 232 15.09 17.24 -19.67
N LEU A 233 15.40 16.60 -18.55
CA LEU A 233 16.31 15.44 -18.52
C LEU A 233 15.71 14.16 -19.11
N ASN A 234 14.39 13.93 -18.92
CA ASN A 234 13.61 12.87 -19.58
C ASN A 234 14.28 11.47 -19.61
N ARG A 235 14.74 10.95 -18.47
CA ARG A 235 15.29 9.59 -18.32
C ARG A 235 14.40 8.72 -17.43
N ARG A 236 14.11 7.49 -17.86
CA ARG A 236 13.28 6.50 -17.13
C ARG A 236 13.87 6.07 -15.78
N THR A 237 15.19 6.15 -15.63
CA THR A 237 15.91 5.94 -14.37
C THR A 237 15.53 6.96 -13.29
N LEU A 238 15.01 8.13 -13.67
CA LEU A 238 14.59 9.20 -12.76
C LEU A 238 13.17 9.05 -12.22
N ASP A 239 12.35 8.14 -12.76
CA ASP A 239 10.92 7.99 -12.42
C ASP A 239 10.70 7.86 -10.90
N SER A 240 11.43 6.92 -10.27
CA SER A 240 11.40 6.66 -8.82
C SER A 240 11.85 7.84 -7.94
N LEU A 241 12.77 8.69 -8.44
CA LEU A 241 13.22 9.91 -7.76
C LEU A 241 12.22 11.06 -7.98
N SER A 242 11.69 11.18 -9.19
CA SER A 242 10.71 12.18 -9.60
C SER A 242 9.43 12.08 -8.77
N ALA A 243 8.96 10.86 -8.50
CA ALA A 243 7.86 10.61 -7.57
C ALA A 243 8.10 11.22 -6.17
N ARG A 244 9.35 11.21 -5.68
CA ARG A 244 9.71 11.86 -4.40
C ARG A 244 9.74 13.38 -4.51
N VAL A 245 10.25 13.93 -5.61
CA VAL A 245 10.24 15.38 -5.86
C VAL A 245 8.82 15.92 -5.89
N TYR A 246 7.88 15.28 -6.60
CA TYR A 246 6.46 15.66 -6.59
C TYR A 246 5.82 15.54 -5.19
N PHE A 247 6.19 14.52 -4.41
CA PHE A 247 5.73 14.40 -3.02
C PHE A 247 6.18 15.58 -2.16
N TYR A 248 7.48 15.90 -2.13
CA TYR A 248 7.97 17.03 -1.34
C TYR A 248 7.43 18.37 -1.84
N TRP A 249 7.30 18.55 -3.15
CA TRP A 249 6.68 19.75 -3.73
C TRP A 249 5.25 19.96 -3.23
N SER A 250 4.42 18.92 -3.27
CA SER A 250 3.04 18.98 -2.75
C SER A 250 3.00 19.27 -1.24
N LEU A 251 3.95 18.73 -0.47
CA LEU A 251 4.04 18.93 0.98
C LEU A 251 4.41 20.37 1.34
N PHE A 252 5.33 21.00 0.60
CA PHE A 252 5.60 22.44 0.76
C PHE A 252 4.35 23.26 0.47
N CYS A 253 3.64 23.00 -0.63
CA CYS A 253 2.42 23.73 -0.98
C CYS A 253 1.32 23.60 0.09
N GLU A 254 1.24 22.47 0.80
CA GLU A 254 0.31 22.30 1.93
C GLU A 254 0.74 23.03 3.21
N GLN A 255 2.04 23.25 3.42
CA GLN A 255 2.58 23.97 4.58
C GLN A 255 2.78 25.48 4.34
N MET A 256 2.55 25.96 3.12
CA MET A 256 2.50 27.39 2.81
C MET A 256 1.14 27.97 3.18
N ALA A 257 1.15 29.15 3.82
CA ALA A 257 -0.06 29.94 3.99
C ALA A 257 -0.54 30.51 2.64
N PRO A 258 -1.87 30.60 2.38
CA PRO A 258 -2.96 30.23 3.28
C PRO A 258 -3.25 28.73 3.30
N LEU A 259 -3.58 28.21 4.49
CA LEU A 259 -3.85 26.79 4.70
C LEU A 259 -5.11 26.33 3.95
N PRO A 260 -5.17 25.06 3.51
CA PRO A 260 -6.45 24.43 3.16
C PRO A 260 -7.39 24.49 4.39
N PRO A 261 -8.67 24.86 4.23
CA PRO A 261 -9.50 24.65 3.03
C PRO A 261 -9.70 25.87 2.12
N SER A 262 -8.89 26.93 2.23
CA SER A 262 -9.09 28.15 1.44
C SER A 262 -8.88 27.94 -0.08
N PRO A 263 -9.72 28.55 -0.96
CA PRO A 263 -9.61 28.40 -2.41
C PRO A 263 -8.40 29.14 -3.02
N SER A 264 -7.77 30.04 -2.26
CA SER A 264 -6.56 30.78 -2.61
C SER A 264 -5.26 30.07 -2.19
N SER A 265 -5.34 28.81 -1.76
CA SER A 265 -4.16 28.03 -1.34
C SER A 265 -3.22 27.71 -2.53
N PRO A 266 -1.88 27.72 -2.35
CA PRO A 266 -0.91 27.37 -3.40
C PRO A 266 -1.10 25.94 -3.95
N VAL A 267 -1.77 25.11 -3.14
CA VAL A 267 -2.32 23.79 -3.46
C VAL A 267 -3.22 23.81 -4.69
N VAL A 268 -3.92 24.90 -5.03
CA VAL A 268 -4.69 24.99 -6.29
C VAL A 268 -3.76 25.27 -7.49
N SER A 269 -2.78 26.16 -7.33
CA SER A 269 -1.85 26.57 -8.39
C SER A 269 -0.95 25.44 -8.92
N ILE A 270 -0.65 24.42 -8.10
CA ILE A 270 0.12 23.24 -8.50
C ILE A 270 -0.68 22.23 -9.36
N ARG A 271 -2.02 22.31 -9.39
CA ARG A 271 -2.87 21.33 -10.12
C ARG A 271 -2.55 21.23 -11.62
N PRO A 272 -2.41 22.33 -12.39
CA PRO A 272 -2.13 22.22 -13.83
C PRO A 272 -0.80 21.53 -14.10
N ALA A 273 0.22 21.80 -13.29
CA ALA A 273 1.52 21.16 -13.40
C ALA A 273 1.48 19.66 -13.05
N LEU A 274 0.74 19.27 -11.99
CA LEU A 274 0.52 17.86 -11.66
C LEU A 274 -0.32 17.13 -12.72
N LEU A 275 -1.31 17.78 -13.33
CA LEU A 275 -2.10 17.18 -14.43
C LEU A 275 -1.27 17.05 -15.72
N ALA A 276 -0.40 18.02 -16.02
CA ALA A 276 0.55 17.92 -17.13
C ALA A 276 1.59 16.80 -16.90
N ALA A 277 2.11 16.67 -15.68
CA ALA A 277 2.99 15.59 -15.27
C ALA A 277 2.27 14.22 -15.37
N LEU A 278 1.04 14.11 -14.87
CA LEU A 278 0.22 12.89 -14.96
C LEU A 278 -0.01 12.46 -16.41
N ARG A 279 -0.40 13.40 -17.28
CA ARG A 279 -0.58 13.13 -18.72
C ARG A 279 0.71 12.60 -19.34
N THR A 280 1.85 13.18 -18.97
CA THR A 280 3.17 12.78 -19.48
C THR A 280 3.59 11.41 -18.94
N ALA A 281 3.35 11.12 -17.67
CA ALA A 281 3.62 9.83 -17.03
C ALA A 281 2.79 8.69 -17.67
N VAL A 282 1.49 8.91 -17.88
CA VAL A 282 0.59 7.96 -18.53
C VAL A 282 1.04 7.65 -19.96
N LEU A 283 1.46 8.68 -20.73
CA LEU A 283 1.97 8.49 -22.09
C LEU A 283 3.32 7.75 -22.13
N ARG A 284 4.15 7.88 -21.09
CA ARG A 284 5.45 7.20 -20.95
C ARG A 284 5.36 5.83 -20.28
N MET A 285 4.19 5.43 -19.77
CA MET A 285 3.98 4.24 -18.93
C MET A 285 4.87 4.23 -17.67
N ASP A 286 5.09 5.40 -17.06
CA ASP A 286 5.77 5.53 -15.77
C ASP A 286 4.77 5.26 -14.62
N VAL A 287 4.90 4.08 -14.03
CA VAL A 287 4.08 3.57 -12.93
C VAL A 287 4.30 4.33 -11.61
N ASP A 288 5.54 4.76 -11.34
CA ASP A 288 5.92 5.34 -10.04
C ASP A 288 5.47 6.81 -9.94
N THR A 289 5.68 7.62 -10.98
CA THR A 289 5.15 8.99 -10.97
C THR A 289 3.64 9.02 -11.18
N GLN A 290 3.05 8.18 -12.05
CA GLN A 290 1.61 8.12 -12.24
C GLN A 290 0.90 7.78 -10.92
N SER A 291 1.31 6.72 -10.22
CA SER A 291 0.69 6.31 -8.96
C SER A 291 0.85 7.37 -7.86
N MET A 292 2.02 8.00 -7.76
CA MET A 292 2.26 9.10 -6.82
C MET A 292 1.38 10.32 -7.12
N VAL A 293 1.36 10.80 -8.38
CA VAL A 293 0.66 12.03 -8.76
C VAL A 293 -0.86 11.89 -8.61
N ILE A 294 -1.43 10.72 -8.92
CA ILE A 294 -2.86 10.44 -8.66
C ILE A 294 -3.15 10.58 -7.15
N VAL A 295 -2.35 9.96 -6.28
CA VAL A 295 -2.51 10.03 -4.82
C VAL A 295 -2.40 11.48 -4.31
N LEU A 296 -1.49 12.28 -4.86
CA LEU A 296 -1.33 13.70 -4.52
C LEU A 296 -2.52 14.55 -4.98
N LEU A 297 -3.04 14.32 -6.19
CA LEU A 297 -4.24 15.00 -6.69
C LEU A 297 -5.47 14.68 -5.85
N LEU A 298 -5.69 13.41 -5.48
CA LEU A 298 -6.81 13.03 -4.60
C LEU A 298 -6.70 13.67 -3.21
N ARG A 299 -5.49 13.72 -2.64
CA ARG A 299 -5.20 14.43 -1.39
C ARG A 299 -5.55 15.93 -1.50
N ASN A 300 -5.15 16.57 -2.59
CA ASN A 300 -5.40 17.99 -2.90
C ASN A 300 -6.91 18.31 -3.03
N TYR A 301 -7.66 17.49 -3.78
CA TYR A 301 -9.11 17.66 -3.90
C TYR A 301 -9.84 17.43 -2.57
N LEU A 302 -9.44 16.44 -1.77
CA LEU A 302 -9.99 16.23 -0.42
C LEU A 302 -9.66 17.36 0.55
N SER A 303 -8.44 17.91 0.50
CA SER A 303 -7.98 19.02 1.34
C SER A 303 -8.75 20.33 1.07
N THR A 304 -9.18 20.52 -0.19
CA THR A 304 -9.98 21.67 -0.64
C THR A 304 -11.48 21.35 -0.78
N SER A 305 -11.95 20.20 -0.28
CA SER A 305 -13.35 19.74 -0.36
C SER A 305 -13.98 19.63 -1.76
N HIS A 306 -13.19 19.57 -2.84
CA HIS A 306 -13.66 19.44 -4.23
C HIS A 306 -13.97 17.98 -4.61
N ILE A 307 -14.93 17.36 -3.90
CA ILE A 307 -15.18 15.91 -3.97
C ILE A 307 -15.69 15.47 -5.36
N ALA A 308 -16.52 16.28 -6.02
CA ALA A 308 -17.03 15.97 -7.37
C ALA A 308 -15.91 15.92 -8.42
N GLN A 309 -14.89 16.79 -8.31
CA GLN A 309 -13.72 16.75 -9.20
C GLN A 309 -12.83 15.54 -8.92
N ALA A 310 -12.73 15.12 -7.65
CA ALA A 310 -12.01 13.90 -7.28
C ALA A 310 -12.65 12.64 -7.87
N ASP A 311 -13.99 12.54 -7.86
CA ASP A 311 -14.70 11.39 -8.46
C ASP A 311 -14.59 11.37 -9.99
N LEU A 312 -14.64 12.54 -10.63
CA LEU A 312 -14.35 12.68 -12.06
C LEU A 312 -12.93 12.21 -12.41
N LEU A 313 -11.93 12.54 -11.58
CA LEU A 313 -10.58 12.02 -11.77
C LEU A 313 -10.54 10.49 -11.61
N VAL A 314 -11.18 9.93 -10.58
CA VAL A 314 -11.21 8.48 -10.32
C VAL A 314 -11.89 7.71 -11.45
N SER A 315 -12.98 8.23 -12.02
CA SER A 315 -13.71 7.54 -13.11
C SER A 315 -12.95 7.54 -14.44
N HIS A 316 -12.15 8.56 -14.72
CA HIS A 316 -11.37 8.67 -15.96
C HIS A 316 -9.91 8.18 -15.86
N THR A 317 -9.37 7.94 -14.66
CA THR A 317 -8.00 7.44 -14.48
C THR A 317 -7.98 5.95 -14.15
N ARG A 318 -7.09 5.20 -14.80
CA ARG A 318 -6.74 3.84 -14.40
C ARG A 318 -5.52 3.88 -13.48
N PHE A 319 -5.62 3.26 -12.31
CA PHE A 319 -4.49 3.17 -11.38
C PHE A 319 -3.58 1.99 -11.78
N PRO A 320 -2.24 2.15 -11.83
CA PRO A 320 -1.34 1.06 -12.21
C PRO A 320 -1.31 -0.10 -11.21
N GLU A 321 -1.38 -1.33 -11.72
CA GLU A 321 -1.35 -2.55 -10.89
C GLU A 321 0.05 -2.82 -10.31
N ASN A 322 1.11 -2.51 -11.06
CA ASN A 322 2.51 -2.70 -10.64
C ASN A 322 3.02 -1.64 -9.63
N ALA A 323 2.15 -0.78 -9.10
CA ALA A 323 2.55 0.29 -8.19
C ALA A 323 2.97 -0.23 -6.81
N SER A 324 3.87 0.49 -6.13
CA SER A 324 4.29 0.16 -4.76
C SER A 324 3.10 0.04 -3.81
N ASN A 325 3.05 -1.03 -3.01
CA ASN A 325 2.02 -1.30 -1.98
C ASN A 325 1.71 -0.08 -1.10
N ASN A 326 2.72 0.75 -0.80
CA ASN A 326 2.56 1.98 -0.03
C ASN A 326 1.68 3.03 -0.73
N GLN A 327 1.74 3.13 -2.05
CA GLN A 327 0.90 4.03 -2.84
C GLN A 327 -0.49 3.42 -3.06
N VAL A 328 -0.57 2.11 -3.30
CA VAL A 328 -1.84 1.36 -3.38
C VAL A 328 -2.67 1.57 -2.12
N ALA A 329 -2.07 1.43 -0.93
CA ALA A 329 -2.75 1.63 0.35
C ALA A 329 -3.26 3.08 0.52
N ARG A 330 -2.48 4.09 0.11
CA ARG A 330 -2.89 5.51 0.15
C ARG A 330 -4.01 5.82 -0.85
N TYR A 331 -3.91 5.28 -2.07
CA TYR A 331 -4.93 5.43 -3.11
C TYR A 331 -6.27 4.86 -2.63
N LEU A 332 -6.27 3.62 -2.13
CA LEU A 332 -7.45 2.97 -1.57
C LEU A 332 -8.04 3.72 -0.37
N TYR A 333 -7.20 4.29 0.51
CA TYR A 333 -7.66 5.14 1.62
C TYR A 333 -8.38 6.40 1.12
N TYR A 334 -7.81 7.12 0.15
CA TYR A 334 -8.45 8.31 -0.41
C TYR A 334 -9.71 7.98 -1.22
N LEU A 335 -9.71 6.88 -1.98
CA LEU A 335 -10.87 6.38 -2.70
C LEU A 335 -12.01 6.02 -1.74
N GLY A 336 -11.73 5.23 -0.70
CA GLY A 336 -12.69 4.89 0.35
C GLY A 336 -13.24 6.13 1.07
N ARG A 337 -12.40 7.15 1.33
CA ARG A 337 -12.86 8.42 1.91
C ARG A 337 -13.79 9.21 0.98
N ILE A 338 -13.52 9.23 -0.33
CA ILE A 338 -14.42 9.86 -1.33
C ILE A 338 -15.77 9.14 -1.34
N ARG A 339 -15.76 7.80 -1.42
CA ARG A 339 -16.97 6.96 -1.42
C ARG A 339 -17.80 7.11 -0.14
N ALA A 340 -17.15 7.16 1.02
CA ALA A 340 -17.81 7.37 2.30
C ALA A 340 -18.55 8.72 2.38
N ILE A 341 -17.97 9.80 1.82
CA ILE A 341 -18.65 11.11 1.81
C ILE A 341 -19.82 11.11 0.82
N GLN A 342 -19.69 10.40 -0.31
CA GLN A 342 -20.72 10.15 -1.32
C GLN A 342 -21.83 9.15 -0.89
N LEU A 343 -21.87 8.74 0.38
CA LEU A 343 -22.84 7.77 0.93
C LEU A 343 -22.74 6.33 0.37
N ARG A 344 -21.67 5.99 -0.37
CA ARG A 344 -21.41 4.63 -0.85
C ARG A 344 -20.59 3.86 0.19
N TYR A 345 -21.26 3.41 1.25
CA TYR A 345 -20.59 2.82 2.41
C TYR A 345 -20.01 1.41 2.17
N THR A 346 -20.66 0.58 1.33
CA THR A 346 -20.17 -0.76 0.98
C THR A 346 -18.84 -0.71 0.21
N GLU A 347 -18.80 -0.01 -0.93
CA GLU A 347 -17.56 0.26 -1.69
C GLU A 347 -16.47 0.88 -0.80
N ALA A 348 -16.85 1.82 0.09
CA ALA A 348 -15.91 2.45 1.01
C ALA A 348 -15.31 1.45 2.02
N HIS A 349 -16.12 0.55 2.59
CA HIS A 349 -15.66 -0.45 3.54
C HIS A 349 -14.66 -1.43 2.90
N GLU A 350 -14.94 -1.91 1.68
CA GLU A 350 -14.01 -2.77 0.94
C GLU A 350 -12.66 -2.08 0.70
N HIS A 351 -12.69 -0.85 0.18
CA HIS A 351 -11.47 -0.08 -0.10
C HIS A 351 -10.69 0.25 1.18
N LEU A 352 -11.35 0.61 2.28
CA LEU A 352 -10.70 0.92 3.56
C LEU A 352 -10.12 -0.34 4.24
N THR A 353 -10.81 -1.47 4.13
CA THR A 353 -10.32 -2.77 4.60
C THR A 353 -9.08 -3.19 3.81
N ALA A 354 -9.12 -3.07 2.48
CA ALA A 354 -7.96 -3.32 1.61
C ALA A 354 -6.80 -2.35 1.89
N ALA A 355 -7.07 -1.06 2.12
CA ALA A 355 -6.06 -0.08 2.49
C ALA A 355 -5.37 -0.42 3.83
N THR A 356 -6.15 -0.83 4.82
CA THR A 356 -5.65 -1.17 6.18
C THR A 356 -4.82 -2.46 6.14
N ARG A 357 -5.24 -3.47 5.37
CA ARG A 357 -4.47 -4.73 5.18
C ARG A 357 -3.21 -4.56 4.34
N LYS A 358 -3.20 -3.63 3.37
CA LYS A 358 -2.02 -3.32 2.53
C LYS A 358 -1.04 -2.33 3.18
N ALA A 359 -1.38 -1.73 4.33
CA ALA A 359 -0.47 -0.87 5.08
C ALA A 359 0.64 -1.71 5.74
N PRO A 360 1.90 -1.26 5.74
CA PRO A 360 2.99 -2.01 6.36
C PRO A 360 2.84 -2.05 7.88
N SER A 361 2.98 -3.23 8.48
CA SER A 361 2.87 -3.46 9.93
C SER A 361 4.01 -2.85 10.78
N SER A 362 4.93 -2.11 10.15
CA SER A 362 6.05 -1.45 10.84
C SER A 362 5.53 -0.35 11.78
N PRO A 363 6.10 -0.20 13.00
CA PRO A 363 5.71 0.88 13.92
C PRO A 363 5.90 2.28 13.30
N SER A 364 6.78 2.43 12.31
CA SER A 364 6.96 3.69 11.56
C SER A 364 5.70 4.14 10.78
N ALA A 365 4.75 3.23 10.50
CA ALA A 365 3.52 3.52 9.76
C ALA A 365 2.28 3.67 10.66
N ALA A 366 2.45 3.62 11.99
CA ALA A 366 1.35 3.61 12.97
C ALA A 366 0.34 4.74 12.75
N GLY A 367 0.79 5.97 12.46
CA GLY A 367 -0.10 7.10 12.23
C GLY A 367 -1.04 6.93 11.03
N PHE A 368 -0.57 6.35 9.91
CA PHE A 368 -1.43 6.08 8.74
C PHE A 368 -2.45 4.98 9.06
N ALA A 369 -1.99 3.89 9.70
CA ALA A 369 -2.85 2.78 10.08
C ALA A 369 -3.92 3.20 11.10
N GLN A 370 -3.58 4.04 12.09
CA GLN A 370 -4.53 4.65 13.02
C GLN A 370 -5.59 5.46 12.28
N THR A 371 -5.20 6.35 11.35
CA THR A 371 -6.16 7.18 10.61
C THR A 371 -7.08 6.34 9.70
N ALA A 372 -6.54 5.34 9.01
CA ALA A 372 -7.32 4.42 8.19
C ALA A 372 -8.33 3.61 9.04
N THR A 373 -7.88 3.08 10.18
CA THR A 373 -8.72 2.31 11.10
C THR A 373 -9.82 3.18 11.72
N LYS A 374 -9.53 4.41 12.14
CA LYS A 374 -10.54 5.37 12.62
C LYS A 374 -11.65 5.61 11.60
N LEU A 375 -11.30 5.78 10.32
CA LEU A 375 -12.27 5.99 9.26
C LEU A 375 -13.05 4.69 8.95
N LEU A 376 -12.39 3.54 8.93
CA LEU A 376 -13.01 2.23 8.76
C LEU A 376 -14.09 1.97 9.82
N LEU A 377 -13.78 2.18 11.10
CA LEU A 377 -14.73 2.03 12.22
C LEU A 377 -15.97 2.94 12.06
N VAL A 378 -15.79 4.18 11.58
CA VAL A 378 -16.92 5.09 11.32
C VAL A 378 -17.78 4.60 10.14
N VAL A 379 -17.17 3.99 9.11
CA VAL A 379 -17.89 3.42 7.96
C VAL A 379 -18.63 2.13 8.35
N GLU A 380 -18.04 1.25 9.16
CA GLU A 380 -18.70 0.04 9.70
C GLU A 380 -19.96 0.40 10.51
N LEU A 381 -19.84 1.37 11.43
CA LEU A 381 -20.98 1.92 12.16
C LEU A 381 -22.01 2.61 11.23
N LEU A 382 -21.59 3.12 10.06
CA LEU A 382 -22.49 3.69 9.05
C LEU A 382 -23.22 2.62 8.21
N MET A 383 -22.68 1.41 8.10
CA MET A 383 -23.40 0.24 7.54
C MET A 383 -24.35 -0.38 8.56
N GLY A 384 -24.09 -0.19 9.86
CA GLY A 384 -24.88 -0.75 10.96
C GLY A 384 -24.24 -1.98 11.61
N ASP A 385 -23.02 -2.33 11.19
CA ASP A 385 -22.22 -3.40 11.77
C ASP A 385 -21.40 -2.89 12.95
N ILE A 386 -21.17 -3.77 13.93
CA ILE A 386 -20.45 -3.44 15.17
C ILE A 386 -19.03 -4.01 15.06
N PRO A 387 -17.98 -3.18 15.17
CA PRO A 387 -16.60 -3.62 15.01
C PRO A 387 -16.12 -4.51 16.17
N ASP A 388 -15.20 -5.42 15.83
CA ASP A 388 -14.62 -6.35 16.78
C ASP A 388 -13.80 -5.66 17.89
N ARG A 389 -13.97 -6.15 19.12
CA ARG A 389 -13.21 -5.67 20.30
C ARG A 389 -11.70 -5.88 20.17
N ALA A 390 -11.26 -6.81 19.32
CA ALA A 390 -9.83 -7.07 19.09
C ALA A 390 -9.11 -5.84 18.51
N THR A 391 -9.75 -5.11 17.59
CA THR A 391 -9.19 -3.91 16.92
C THR A 391 -8.80 -2.80 17.90
N PHE A 392 -9.48 -2.71 19.05
CA PHE A 392 -9.22 -1.69 20.07
C PHE A 392 -8.08 -2.04 21.02
N ARG A 393 -7.62 -3.31 21.05
CA ARG A 393 -6.57 -3.80 21.97
C ARG A 393 -5.16 -3.71 21.41
N LEU A 394 -4.96 -3.19 20.19
CA LEU A 394 -3.63 -3.00 19.62
C LEU A 394 -2.89 -1.88 20.37
N ALA A 395 -1.76 -2.22 21.01
CA ALA A 395 -0.98 -1.29 21.84
C ALA A 395 -0.53 -0.01 21.13
N SER A 396 -0.37 -0.04 19.80
CA SER A 396 -0.04 1.13 18.98
C SER A 396 -1.22 2.06 18.70
N MET A 397 -2.47 1.64 18.97
CA MET A 397 -3.70 2.37 18.59
C MET A 397 -4.63 2.69 19.76
N GLU A 398 -4.61 1.90 20.83
CA GLU A 398 -5.49 1.97 22.00
C GLU A 398 -5.81 3.42 22.46
N ARG A 399 -4.78 4.21 22.80
CA ARG A 399 -4.91 5.61 23.26
C ARG A 399 -5.63 6.52 22.25
N THR A 400 -5.45 6.27 20.96
CA THR A 400 -6.07 7.07 19.88
C THR A 400 -7.48 6.61 19.51
N LEU A 401 -7.85 5.39 19.87
CA LEU A 401 -9.14 4.78 19.59
C LEU A 401 -10.13 4.89 20.76
N GLN A 402 -9.69 5.23 21.98
CA GLN A 402 -10.55 5.38 23.16
C GLN A 402 -11.82 6.24 22.91
N PRO A 403 -11.77 7.41 22.23
CA PRO A 403 -12.98 8.18 21.90
C PRO A 403 -13.93 7.45 20.95
N TYR A 404 -13.40 6.65 20.03
CA TYR A 404 -14.17 5.84 19.09
C TYR A 404 -14.75 4.58 19.76
N LEU A 405 -14.08 4.02 20.78
CA LEU A 405 -14.61 2.91 21.57
C LEU A 405 -15.87 3.32 22.36
N LEU A 406 -15.87 4.51 22.96
CA LEU A 406 -17.05 5.08 23.63
C LEU A 406 -18.20 5.33 22.65
N LEU A 407 -17.89 5.80 21.43
CA LEU A 407 -18.87 5.95 20.36
C LEU A 407 -19.49 4.60 19.95
N VAL A 408 -18.67 3.56 19.74
CA VAL A 408 -19.13 2.19 19.43
C VAL A 408 -20.00 1.64 20.56
N GLN A 409 -19.64 1.87 21.83
CA GLN A 409 -20.43 1.44 22.98
C GLN A 409 -21.83 2.08 22.96
N ALA A 410 -21.93 3.39 22.77
CA ALA A 410 -23.21 4.09 22.69
C ALA A 410 -24.07 3.61 21.50
N VAL A 411 -23.47 3.41 20.32
CA VAL A 411 -24.16 2.87 19.14
C VAL A 411 -24.68 1.45 19.39
N ARG A 412 -23.90 0.59 20.05
CA ARG A 412 -24.30 -0.78 20.41
C ARG A 412 -25.44 -0.82 21.43
N VAL A 413 -25.45 0.08 22.42
CA VAL A 413 -26.52 0.16 23.43
C VAL A 413 -27.81 0.72 22.82
N GLY A 414 -27.70 1.56 21.78
CA GLY A 414 -28.86 2.10 21.05
C GLY A 414 -29.51 3.31 21.74
N MET A 415 -28.86 3.92 22.73
CA MET A 415 -29.36 5.08 23.46
C MET A 415 -28.83 6.39 22.88
N LEU A 416 -29.74 7.31 22.52
CA LEU A 416 -29.37 8.59 21.89
C LEU A 416 -28.63 9.54 22.84
N GLU A 417 -28.98 9.58 24.12
CA GLU A 417 -28.34 10.48 25.09
C GLU A 417 -26.85 10.17 25.31
N GLU A 418 -26.50 8.89 25.48
CA GLU A 418 -25.09 8.47 25.64
C GLU A 418 -24.28 8.83 24.39
N PHE A 419 -24.87 8.63 23.21
CA PHE A 419 -24.28 8.98 21.92
C PHE A 419 -24.05 10.49 21.78
N GLU A 420 -25.04 11.32 22.12
CA GLU A 420 -24.88 12.78 22.08
C GLU A 420 -23.87 13.29 23.12
N ASN A 421 -23.83 12.69 24.30
CA ASN A 421 -22.87 13.04 25.34
C ASN A 421 -21.43 12.66 24.92
N ALA A 422 -21.23 11.49 24.32
CA ALA A 422 -19.94 11.09 23.76
C ALA A 422 -19.48 12.02 22.62
N ILE A 423 -20.39 12.46 21.75
CA ILE A 423 -20.08 13.45 20.70
C ILE A 423 -19.69 14.80 21.31
N LYS A 424 -20.41 15.30 22.33
CA LYS A 424 -20.10 16.56 23.00
C LYS A 424 -18.70 16.50 23.64
N GLN A 425 -18.40 15.45 24.39
CA GLN A 425 -17.12 15.24 25.09
C GLN A 425 -15.91 15.11 24.16
N HIS A 426 -16.06 14.51 22.98
CA HIS A 426 -14.93 14.22 22.07
C HIS A 426 -14.98 14.98 20.72
N SER A 427 -15.84 16.00 20.63
CA SER A 427 -16.06 16.81 19.41
C SER A 427 -14.78 17.36 18.77
N GLU A 428 -13.83 17.86 19.57
CA GLU A 428 -12.55 18.38 19.06
C GLU A 428 -11.68 17.31 18.38
N THR A 429 -11.65 16.10 18.92
CA THR A 429 -10.89 14.98 18.36
C THR A 429 -11.50 14.55 17.03
N PHE A 430 -12.83 14.42 16.95
CA PHE A 430 -13.53 14.09 15.71
C PHE A 430 -13.43 15.19 14.63
N ARG A 431 -13.28 16.46 15.03
CA ARG A 431 -12.98 17.57 14.11
C ARG A 431 -11.54 17.51 13.60
N ARG A 432 -10.56 17.24 14.48
CA ARG A 432 -9.15 17.07 14.12
C ARG A 432 -8.93 15.90 13.15
N ASP A 433 -9.65 14.80 13.36
CA ASP A 433 -9.63 13.62 12.48
C ASP A 433 -10.47 13.80 11.20
N GLY A 434 -11.27 14.87 11.09
CA GLY A 434 -12.12 15.15 9.93
C GLY A 434 -13.31 14.19 9.74
N THR A 435 -13.68 13.43 10.77
CA THR A 435 -14.77 12.42 10.76
C THR A 435 -16.09 12.96 11.32
N TYR A 436 -16.09 14.14 11.94
CA TYR A 436 -17.27 14.73 12.61
C TYR A 436 -18.56 14.75 11.76
N THR A 437 -18.47 15.07 10.47
CA THR A 437 -19.64 15.12 9.57
C THR A 437 -20.24 13.75 9.26
N LEU A 438 -19.43 12.68 9.29
CA LEU A 438 -19.88 11.29 9.18
C LEU A 438 -20.49 10.82 10.50
N ILE A 439 -19.88 11.17 11.64
CA ILE A 439 -20.36 10.80 12.98
C ILE A 439 -21.75 11.41 13.26
N LEU A 440 -22.03 12.64 12.85
CA LEU A 440 -23.37 13.22 12.98
C LEU A 440 -24.46 12.42 12.25
N ARG A 441 -24.13 11.70 11.16
CA ARG A 441 -25.09 10.84 10.43
C ARG A 441 -25.43 9.56 11.20
N LEU A 442 -24.56 9.11 12.11
CA LEU A 442 -24.77 7.90 12.90
C LEU A 442 -26.03 7.97 13.78
N ARG A 443 -26.58 9.15 14.11
CA ARG A 443 -27.83 9.26 14.90
C ARG A 443 -28.97 8.43 14.31
N GLN A 444 -29.10 8.38 12.97
CA GLN A 444 -30.12 7.56 12.30
C GLN A 444 -29.84 6.05 12.43
N ASN A 445 -28.57 5.66 12.49
CA ASN A 445 -28.16 4.27 12.67
C ASN A 445 -28.28 3.82 14.12
N VAL A 446 -28.00 4.67 15.11
CA VAL A 446 -28.28 4.36 16.53
C VAL A 446 -29.76 4.01 16.73
N ILE A 447 -30.65 4.78 16.10
CA ILE A 447 -32.10 4.49 16.08
C ILE A 447 -32.38 3.14 15.41
N LYS A 448 -31.85 2.88 14.21
CA LYS A 448 -32.03 1.59 13.51
C LYS A 448 -31.53 0.39 14.32
N THR A 449 -30.35 0.48 14.91
CA THR A 449 -29.76 -0.55 15.78
C THR A 449 -30.58 -0.76 17.04
N GLY A 450 -31.05 0.31 17.68
CA GLY A 450 -31.95 0.26 18.83
C GLY A 450 -33.25 -0.50 18.53
N ILE A 451 -33.93 -0.16 17.42
CA ILE A 451 -35.18 -0.84 17.04
C ILE A 451 -34.91 -2.29 16.63
N ARG A 452 -33.81 -2.59 15.91
CA ARG A 452 -33.40 -3.97 15.56
C ARG A 452 -33.16 -4.82 16.83
N MET A 453 -32.50 -4.26 17.84
CA MET A 453 -32.31 -4.91 19.13
C MET A 453 -33.64 -5.17 19.86
N MET A 454 -34.59 -4.24 19.77
CA MET A 454 -35.92 -4.39 20.35
C MET A 454 -36.78 -5.44 19.60
N SER A 455 -36.73 -5.50 18.27
CA SER A 455 -37.46 -6.52 17.50
C SER A 455 -36.92 -7.94 17.70
N LEU A 456 -35.62 -8.08 17.97
CA LEU A 456 -35.00 -9.36 18.35
C LEU A 456 -35.33 -9.76 19.79
N SER A 457 -35.52 -8.80 20.69
CA SER A 457 -35.80 -9.05 22.11
C SER A 457 -37.28 -9.32 22.42
N TYR A 458 -38.20 -8.81 21.59
CA TYR A 458 -39.65 -8.86 21.85
C TYR A 458 -40.43 -9.32 20.61
N SER A 459 -41.29 -10.33 20.79
CA SER A 459 -42.30 -10.76 19.79
C SER A 459 -43.38 -9.69 19.56
N ARG A 460 -43.73 -8.96 20.62
CA ARG A 460 -44.68 -7.83 20.62
C ARG A 460 -44.20 -6.74 21.56
N ILE A 461 -44.31 -5.49 21.14
CA ILE A 461 -43.96 -4.32 21.95
C ILE A 461 -44.86 -3.13 21.60
N SER A 462 -45.26 -2.35 22.61
CA SER A 462 -46.07 -1.15 22.38
C SER A 462 -45.23 -0.01 21.81
N LEU A 463 -45.85 0.87 21.02
CA LEU A 463 -45.20 2.08 20.50
C LEU A 463 -44.78 3.03 21.64
N ARG A 464 -45.52 3.04 22.75
CA ARG A 464 -45.21 3.80 23.96
C ARG A 464 -43.92 3.33 24.63
N ASP A 465 -43.70 2.02 24.75
CA ASP A 465 -42.46 1.46 25.32
C ASP A 465 -41.25 1.71 24.41
N ILE A 466 -41.45 1.67 23.09
CA ILE A 466 -40.44 2.10 22.10
C ILE A 466 -40.08 3.57 22.31
N CYS A 467 -41.09 4.44 22.42
CA CYS A 467 -40.93 5.87 22.63
C CYS A 467 -40.12 6.17 23.92
N ILE A 468 -40.48 5.53 25.04
CA ILE A 468 -39.79 5.70 26.33
C ILE A 468 -38.33 5.20 26.28
N ARG A 469 -38.07 4.05 25.66
CA ARG A 469 -36.71 3.47 25.60
C ARG A 469 -35.76 4.22 24.66
N LEU A 470 -36.26 4.67 23.51
CA LEU A 470 -35.47 5.47 22.56
C LEU A 470 -35.46 6.97 22.92
N LYS A 471 -36.26 7.38 23.92
CA LYS A 471 -36.49 8.77 24.34
C LYS A 471 -36.89 9.67 23.16
N LEU A 472 -37.88 9.21 22.41
CA LEU A 472 -38.52 9.98 21.34
C LEU A 472 -39.53 10.96 21.93
N GLU A 473 -39.83 12.04 21.20
CA GLU A 473 -40.68 13.14 21.68
C GLU A 473 -42.19 12.83 21.59
N SER A 474 -42.60 11.87 20.75
CA SER A 474 -44.00 11.51 20.51
C SER A 474 -44.16 10.05 20.07
N GLU A 475 -45.27 9.43 20.47
CA GLU A 475 -45.67 8.07 20.03
C GLU A 475 -45.92 8.01 18.51
N GLU A 476 -46.40 9.10 17.90
CA GLU A 476 -46.54 9.23 16.44
C GLU A 476 -45.17 9.17 15.75
N SER A 477 -44.15 9.81 16.34
CA SER A 477 -42.78 9.76 15.84
C SER A 477 -42.21 8.33 15.88
N ALA A 478 -42.49 7.59 16.96
CA ALA A 478 -42.14 6.18 17.05
C ALA A 478 -42.85 5.34 15.96
N GLU A 479 -44.12 5.59 15.67
CA GLU A 479 -44.84 4.94 14.57
C GLU A 479 -44.15 5.17 13.22
N TYR A 480 -43.87 6.44 12.86
CA TYR A 480 -43.22 6.78 11.59
C TYR A 480 -41.83 6.18 11.44
N ILE A 481 -41.04 6.15 12.51
CA ILE A 481 -39.69 5.57 12.50
C ILE A 481 -39.75 4.04 12.35
N VAL A 482 -40.66 3.36 13.05
CA VAL A 482 -40.85 1.90 12.93
C VAL A 482 -41.38 1.54 11.53
N ALA A 483 -42.37 2.28 11.02
CA ALA A 483 -42.90 2.09 9.67
C ALA A 483 -41.82 2.32 8.60
N LYS A 484 -40.90 3.28 8.81
CA LYS A 484 -39.73 3.47 7.95
C LYS A 484 -38.73 2.32 8.08
N ALA A 485 -38.44 1.82 9.28
CA ALA A 485 -37.52 0.69 9.47
C ALA A 485 -38.01 -0.59 8.78
N ILE A 486 -39.33 -0.83 8.78
CA ILE A 486 -39.98 -1.93 8.02
C ILE A 486 -39.85 -1.69 6.50
N ARG A 487 -40.12 -0.47 6.02
CA ARG A 487 -40.00 -0.11 4.59
C ARG A 487 -38.56 -0.20 4.07
N ASP A 488 -37.59 0.23 4.88
CA ASP A 488 -36.16 0.15 4.59
C ASP A 488 -35.63 -1.30 4.65
N GLY A 489 -36.46 -2.30 4.97
CA GLY A 489 -36.08 -3.71 5.07
C GLY A 489 -35.18 -4.06 6.26
N VAL A 490 -35.03 -3.15 7.24
CA VAL A 490 -34.14 -3.35 8.40
C VAL A 490 -34.73 -4.37 9.37
N ILE A 491 -36.06 -4.50 9.41
CA ILE A 491 -36.79 -5.35 10.35
C ILE A 491 -38.02 -5.96 9.68
N GLU A 492 -38.17 -7.28 9.78
CA GLU A 492 -39.41 -7.97 9.44
C GLU A 492 -40.44 -7.88 10.59
N ALA A 493 -41.35 -6.90 10.50
CA ALA A 493 -42.42 -6.71 11.47
C ALA A 493 -43.71 -6.19 10.83
N SER A 494 -44.84 -6.52 11.44
CA SER A 494 -46.15 -5.93 11.14
C SER A 494 -46.52 -4.92 12.22
N LEU A 495 -46.96 -3.74 11.80
CA LEU A 495 -47.45 -2.68 12.67
C LEU A 495 -48.98 -2.71 12.76
N ASP A 496 -49.52 -2.81 13.97
CA ASP A 496 -50.96 -2.68 14.25
C ASP A 496 -51.24 -1.27 14.80
N ARG A 497 -51.94 -0.47 13.98
CA ARG A 497 -52.29 0.92 14.30
C ARG A 497 -53.45 1.04 15.29
N GLU A 498 -54.41 0.13 15.23
CA GLU A 498 -55.60 0.18 16.09
C GLU A 498 -55.26 -0.17 17.53
N ARG A 499 -54.26 -1.04 17.72
CA ARG A 499 -53.82 -1.52 19.04
C ARG A 499 -52.49 -0.95 19.51
N GLY A 500 -51.85 -0.09 18.72
CA GLY A 500 -50.65 0.64 19.09
C GLY A 500 -49.41 -0.24 19.38
N PHE A 501 -49.28 -1.39 18.72
CA PHE A 501 -48.13 -2.29 18.91
C PHE A 501 -47.46 -2.72 17.61
N MET A 502 -46.15 -2.93 17.72
CA MET A 502 -45.33 -3.61 16.72
C MET A 502 -45.31 -5.11 17.07
N LYS A 503 -45.61 -5.96 16.09
CA LYS A 503 -45.43 -7.42 16.18
C LYS A 503 -44.30 -7.81 15.24
N SER A 504 -43.18 -8.31 15.78
CA SER A 504 -42.11 -8.88 14.95
C SER A 504 -42.58 -10.19 14.33
N LYS A 505 -42.07 -10.48 13.13
CA LYS A 505 -42.22 -11.80 12.52
C LYS A 505 -41.14 -12.71 13.14
N GLU A 506 -41.53 -13.92 13.53
CA GLU A 506 -40.56 -14.90 14.00
C GLU A 506 -39.61 -15.26 12.86
N VAL A 507 -38.31 -15.24 13.16
CA VAL A 507 -37.26 -15.60 12.19
C VAL A 507 -37.41 -17.09 11.90
N GLY A 508 -37.81 -17.41 10.66
CA GLY A 508 -37.91 -18.78 10.20
C GLY A 508 -36.53 -19.45 10.10
N ASP A 509 -36.51 -20.75 9.81
CA ASP A 509 -35.25 -21.46 9.64
C ASP A 509 -34.46 -20.90 8.44
N VAL A 510 -33.31 -20.28 8.73
CA VAL A 510 -32.39 -19.70 7.74
C VAL A 510 -31.80 -20.79 6.83
N TYR A 511 -31.71 -22.04 7.29
CA TYR A 511 -31.23 -23.14 6.46
C TYR A 511 -32.24 -23.61 5.41
N ALA A 512 -33.51 -23.21 5.52
CA ALA A 512 -34.52 -23.43 4.48
C ALA A 512 -34.47 -22.36 3.37
N THR A 513 -33.68 -21.28 3.53
CA THR A 513 -33.53 -20.20 2.54
C THR A 513 -32.30 -20.39 1.66
N ARG A 514 -32.13 -19.52 0.65
CA ARG A 514 -30.96 -19.53 -0.24
C ARG A 514 -29.73 -18.83 0.38
N GLU A 515 -29.90 -18.10 1.49
CA GLU A 515 -28.84 -17.27 2.09
C GLU A 515 -27.55 -18.05 2.43
N PRO A 516 -27.59 -19.28 2.99
CA PRO A 516 -26.36 -20.05 3.22
C PRO A 516 -25.64 -20.41 1.91
N GLY A 517 -26.40 -20.72 0.85
CA GLY A 517 -25.86 -21.05 -0.47
C GLY A 517 -25.13 -19.88 -1.12
N GLU A 518 -25.69 -18.67 -1.02
CA GLU A 518 -25.04 -17.44 -1.48
C GLU A 518 -23.76 -17.15 -0.68
N ALA A 519 -23.83 -17.24 0.65
CA ALA A 519 -22.67 -17.03 1.52
C ALA A 519 -21.53 -18.04 1.27
N PHE A 520 -21.85 -19.30 0.94
CA PHE A 520 -20.85 -20.27 0.50
C PHE A 520 -20.31 -19.96 -0.90
N HIS A 521 -21.15 -19.55 -1.84
CA HIS A 521 -20.72 -19.20 -3.20
C HIS A 521 -19.71 -18.05 -3.21
N ASP A 522 -19.94 -16.98 -2.46
CA ASP A 522 -19.01 -15.86 -2.37
C ASP A 522 -17.69 -16.24 -1.68
N ARG A 523 -17.74 -17.09 -0.64
CA ARG A 523 -16.54 -17.65 0.00
C ARG A 523 -15.73 -18.55 -0.95
N ILE A 524 -16.40 -19.41 -1.71
CA ILE A 524 -15.76 -20.29 -2.70
C ILE A 524 -15.11 -19.43 -3.79
N ARG A 525 -15.79 -18.40 -4.31
CA ARG A 525 -15.23 -17.47 -5.29
C ARG A 525 -13.95 -16.82 -4.77
N ALA A 526 -13.96 -16.31 -3.53
CA ALA A 526 -12.79 -15.69 -2.90
C ALA A 526 -11.63 -16.66 -2.64
N CYS A 527 -11.93 -17.93 -2.29
CA CYS A 527 -10.90 -18.96 -2.12
C CYS A 527 -10.26 -19.35 -3.46
N LEU A 528 -11.06 -19.49 -4.52
CA LEU A 528 -10.57 -19.82 -5.86
C LEU A 528 -9.76 -18.66 -6.47
N SER A 529 -10.20 -17.41 -6.32
CA SER A 529 -9.40 -16.26 -6.79
C SER A 529 -8.06 -16.16 -6.06
N LEU A 530 -8.04 -16.39 -4.73
CA LEU A 530 -6.80 -16.43 -3.96
C LEU A 530 -5.87 -17.58 -4.39
N HIS A 531 -6.43 -18.76 -4.70
CA HIS A 531 -5.67 -19.87 -5.26
C HIS A 531 -5.04 -19.48 -6.60
N ASP A 532 -5.81 -18.91 -7.52
CA ASP A 532 -5.34 -18.56 -8.86
C ASP A 532 -4.30 -17.43 -8.83
N GLU A 533 -4.51 -16.40 -8.00
CA GLU A 533 -3.51 -15.36 -7.71
C GLU A 533 -2.22 -15.96 -7.12
N SER A 534 -2.33 -16.92 -6.20
CA SER A 534 -1.17 -17.59 -5.60
C SER A 534 -0.40 -18.45 -6.61
N VAL A 535 -1.11 -19.16 -7.50
CA VAL A 535 -0.51 -19.93 -8.59
C VAL A 535 0.15 -19.01 -9.62
N MET A 536 -0.42 -17.85 -9.92
CA MET A 536 0.24 -16.82 -10.75
C MET A 536 1.48 -16.27 -10.05
N ALA A 537 1.41 -15.91 -8.76
CA ALA A 537 2.54 -15.40 -7.99
C ALA A 537 3.70 -16.40 -7.91
N MET A 538 3.43 -17.69 -7.64
CA MET A 538 4.46 -18.74 -7.66
C MET A 538 5.11 -18.95 -9.03
N ARG A 539 4.47 -18.51 -10.12
CA ARG A 539 5.02 -18.55 -11.48
C ARG A 539 5.85 -17.33 -11.85
N PHE A 540 5.94 -16.27 -11.03
CA PHE A 540 6.71 -15.06 -11.32
C PHE A 540 7.80 -14.77 -10.28
N PRO A 541 9.05 -14.44 -10.67
CA PRO A 541 9.54 -14.23 -12.03
C PRO A 541 9.64 -15.53 -12.84
N MET A 542 9.08 -15.52 -14.05
CA MET A 542 8.85 -16.76 -14.79
C MET A 542 10.16 -17.42 -15.17
N ASN A 543 10.38 -18.63 -14.63
CA ASN A 543 11.50 -19.48 -14.99
C ASN A 543 12.89 -18.84 -14.76
N GLN A 544 13.06 -17.89 -13.84
CA GLN A 544 14.36 -17.22 -13.64
C GLN A 544 15.47 -18.23 -13.26
N HIS A 545 15.20 -19.13 -12.32
CA HIS A 545 16.07 -20.27 -12.00
C HIS A 545 16.32 -21.21 -13.21
N ARG A 546 15.35 -21.38 -14.11
CA ARG A 546 15.52 -22.17 -15.35
C ARG A 546 16.33 -21.43 -16.41
N LEU A 547 16.29 -20.09 -16.42
CA LEU A 547 17.11 -19.23 -17.27
C LEU A 547 18.55 -19.21 -16.76
N GLU A 548 18.74 -19.11 -15.44
CA GLU A 548 20.05 -19.25 -14.77
C GLU A 548 20.65 -20.64 -14.99
N LEU A 549 19.85 -21.72 -14.85
CA LEU A 549 20.28 -23.09 -15.21
C LEU A 549 20.66 -23.20 -16.69
N LYS A 550 19.88 -22.63 -17.61
CA LYS A 550 20.22 -22.61 -19.04
C LYS A 550 21.51 -21.85 -19.31
N ASN A 551 21.67 -20.64 -18.77
CA ASN A 551 22.89 -19.85 -18.93
C ASN A 551 24.11 -20.55 -18.32
N ALA A 552 23.96 -21.22 -17.17
CA ALA A 552 25.03 -22.00 -16.54
C ALA A 552 25.37 -23.28 -17.32
N GLN A 553 24.38 -23.89 -17.98
CA GLN A 553 24.59 -25.04 -18.86
C GLN A 553 25.26 -24.62 -20.18
N GLU A 554 24.82 -23.52 -20.79
CA GLU A 554 25.41 -22.92 -21.99
C GLU A 554 26.85 -22.42 -21.74
N ALA A 555 27.12 -21.87 -20.55
CA ALA A 555 28.48 -21.52 -20.14
C ALA A 555 29.38 -22.75 -20.03
N ARG A 556 28.89 -23.85 -19.44
CA ARG A 556 29.62 -25.13 -19.37
C ARG A 556 29.78 -25.80 -20.74
N GLU A 557 28.83 -25.62 -21.65
CA GLU A 557 28.93 -26.11 -23.03
C GLU A 557 29.99 -25.30 -23.79
N ARG A 558 30.01 -23.96 -23.68
CA ARG A 558 31.10 -23.12 -24.22
C ARG A 558 32.47 -23.42 -23.61
N GLU A 559 32.57 -23.66 -22.30
CA GLU A 559 33.82 -24.12 -21.67
C GLU A 559 34.30 -25.47 -22.22
N ARG A 560 33.38 -26.37 -22.56
CA ARG A 560 33.70 -27.68 -23.17
C ARG A 560 34.06 -27.57 -24.64
N GLU A 561 33.42 -26.66 -25.39
CA GLU A 561 33.76 -26.35 -26.77
C GLU A 561 35.17 -25.77 -26.85
N MET A 562 35.48 -24.72 -26.07
CA MET A 562 36.85 -24.16 -25.98
C MET A 562 37.88 -25.22 -25.54
N ALA A 563 37.57 -26.03 -24.52
CA ALA A 563 38.48 -27.10 -24.09
C ALA A 563 38.69 -28.18 -25.16
N LYS A 564 37.69 -28.41 -26.02
CA LYS A 564 37.78 -29.37 -27.13
C LYS A 564 38.51 -28.77 -28.34
N GLU A 565 38.35 -27.49 -28.64
CA GLU A 565 39.13 -26.77 -29.65
C GLU A 565 40.62 -26.74 -29.29
N ILE A 566 40.94 -26.52 -28.00
CA ILE A 566 42.31 -26.66 -27.45
C ILE A 566 42.83 -28.10 -27.57
N GLN A 567 41.97 -29.11 -27.40
CA GLN A 567 42.37 -30.52 -27.47
C GLN A 567 42.54 -31.05 -28.89
N ASP A 568 41.67 -30.64 -29.82
CA ASP A 568 41.68 -31.07 -31.23
C ASP A 568 42.81 -30.37 -32.03
N GLY A 569 43.41 -29.31 -31.48
CA GLY A 569 44.70 -28.77 -31.93
C GLY A 569 44.62 -27.79 -33.12
N ASP A 570 43.43 -27.28 -33.43
CA ASP A 570 43.17 -26.29 -34.50
C ASP A 570 43.35 -24.82 -34.02
N LEU A 571 43.89 -24.63 -32.81
CA LEU A 571 44.29 -23.33 -32.27
C LEU A 571 45.73 -23.03 -32.70
N ASP A 572 45.88 -22.48 -33.91
CA ASP A 572 47.13 -21.86 -34.36
C ASP A 572 47.52 -20.72 -33.39
N GLU A 573 48.79 -20.67 -32.98
CA GLU A 573 49.30 -19.71 -31.97
C GLU A 573 49.13 -18.22 -32.38
N ASP A 574 48.83 -17.95 -33.66
CA ASP A 574 48.64 -16.60 -34.20
C ASP A 574 47.33 -15.92 -33.74
N ASP A 575 46.26 -16.67 -33.40
CA ASP A 575 44.96 -16.08 -33.02
C ASP A 575 44.87 -15.71 -31.52
N LEU A 576 45.90 -16.05 -30.73
CA LEU A 576 46.08 -15.56 -29.36
C LEU A 576 46.71 -14.15 -29.31
N GLY A 577 47.08 -13.59 -30.47
CA GLY A 577 47.78 -12.31 -30.63
C GLY A 577 46.91 -11.05 -30.67
N GLY A 578 45.63 -11.13 -30.30
CA GLY A 578 44.71 -9.99 -30.28
C GLY A 578 45.14 -8.91 -29.28
N GLU A 579 45.59 -7.76 -29.79
CA GLU A 579 46.16 -6.65 -29.02
C GLU A 579 45.26 -6.20 -27.85
N PHE A 580 45.81 -6.21 -26.62
CA PHE A 580 45.28 -5.47 -25.49
C PHE A 580 45.60 -3.97 -25.66
N GLU A 581 45.03 -3.33 -26.68
CA GLU A 581 44.96 -1.87 -26.78
C GLU A 581 43.73 -1.39 -25.99
N GLY A 582 43.95 -0.48 -25.05
CA GLY A 582 43.00 -0.24 -23.97
C GLY A 582 41.79 0.63 -24.35
N MET A 583 40.63 0.24 -23.78
CA MET A 583 39.53 1.13 -23.37
C MET A 583 39.01 0.71 -22.00
#